data_AF-A0A956C3D5-F1
#
_entry.id   AF-A0A956C3D5-F1
#
_cell.length_a   1.000
_cell.length_b   1.000
_cell.length_c   1.000
_cell.angle_alpha   90.00
_cell.angle_beta   90.00
_cell.angle_gamma   90.00
#
_symmetry.space_group_name_H-M   'P 1'
#
loop_
_entity.id
_entity.type
_entity.pdbx_description
1 polymer ?
#
loop_
_entity_poly.entity_id
_entity_poly.type
_entity_poly.pdbx_seq_one_letter_code
_entity_poly.pdbx_strand_id
1 'polypeptide(L)'
;MAGMTESCTVCGQSFEVHFRYQMEERDGAFSFFCSQACHGKSLRGETTSGVVCDACGKRFVVELVSQVVRVRGEAHYACSDGCRAQIHAESTGARLGSLYTSAPAHPAPAPARA
;
A
#
# COMPACT_ATOMS: atom_id res chain seq x y z
N MET A 1 23.27 14.79 10.65
CA MET A 1 22.13 15.72 10.82
C MET A 1 20.93 14.84 11.11
N ALA A 2 20.25 15.03 12.24
CA ALA A 2 19.10 14.20 12.61
C ALA A 2 17.87 14.68 11.82
N GLY A 3 17.54 14.00 10.72
CA GLY A 3 16.30 14.22 10.01
C GLY A 3 15.12 13.75 10.86
N MET A 4 14.08 14.57 10.97
CA MET A 4 12.81 14.13 11.56
C MET A 4 12.11 13.22 10.55
N THR A 5 11.92 11.96 10.93
CA THR A 5 11.23 10.96 10.09
C THR A 5 9.79 10.85 10.56
N GLU A 6 8.85 11.17 9.69
CA GLU A 6 7.43 11.22 10.01
C GLU A 6 6.60 10.42 9.00
N SER A 7 5.40 10.01 9.40
CA SER A 7 4.47 9.27 8.55
C SER A 7 3.53 10.20 7.81
N CYS A 8 3.48 10.09 6.48
CA CYS A 8 2.60 10.90 5.64
C CYS A 8 1.12 10.61 5.95
N THR A 9 0.34 11.64 6.25
CA THR A 9 -1.10 11.52 6.56
C THR A 9 -1.91 11.03 5.35
N VAL A 10 -1.38 11.17 4.13
CA VAL A 10 -2.07 10.83 2.87
C VAL A 10 -1.75 9.42 2.37
N CYS A 11 -0.47 9.02 2.42
CA CYS A 11 -0.05 7.72 1.89
C CYS A 11 0.45 6.74 2.97
N GLY A 12 0.60 7.18 4.22
CA GLY A 12 1.08 6.36 5.33
C GLY A 12 2.57 6.01 5.29
N GLN A 13 3.30 6.40 4.25
CA GLN A 13 4.72 6.10 4.12
C GLN A 13 5.53 6.96 5.09
N SER A 14 6.53 6.35 5.73
CA SER A 14 7.57 7.04 6.49
C SER A 14 8.51 7.77 5.54
N PHE A 15 8.77 9.04 5.78
CA PHE A 15 9.69 9.85 4.99
C PHE A 15 10.43 10.85 5.88
N GLU A 16 11.61 11.30 5.41
CA GLU A 16 12.38 12.32 6.10
C GLU A 16 11.88 13.72 5.71
N VAL A 17 11.61 14.54 6.73
CA VAL A 17 11.14 15.91 6.55
C VAL A 17 12.33 16.82 6.27
N HIS A 18 12.39 17.34 5.05
CA HIS A 18 13.44 18.27 4.61
C HIS A 18 12.91 19.68 4.36
N PHE A 19 11.62 19.81 4.03
CA PHE A 19 11.04 21.06 3.55
C PHE A 19 9.85 21.51 4.40
N ARG A 20 9.70 22.83 4.52
CA ARG A 20 8.67 23.45 5.36
C ARG A 20 7.24 23.13 4.92
N TYR A 21 7.00 22.91 3.62
CA TYR A 21 5.68 22.55 3.10
C TYR A 21 5.22 21.13 3.50
N GLN A 22 6.15 20.29 3.96
CA GLN A 22 5.85 18.90 4.32
C GLN A 22 5.23 18.78 5.72
N MET A 23 5.19 19.87 6.48
CA MET A 23 4.61 19.93 7.83
C MET A 23 3.69 21.14 7.91
N GLU A 24 2.39 20.88 8.04
CA GLU A 24 1.39 21.94 8.19
C GLU A 24 0.57 21.69 9.46
N GLU A 25 0.37 22.74 10.25
CA GLU A 25 -0.50 22.69 11.42
C GLU A 25 -1.92 23.06 10.99
N ARG A 26 -2.87 22.14 11.17
CA ARG A 26 -4.27 22.33 10.81
C ARG A 26 -5.16 21.93 11.98
N ASP A 27 -5.97 22.87 12.46
CA ASP A 27 -6.92 22.66 13.57
C ASP A 27 -6.26 22.07 14.84
N GLY A 28 -5.01 22.46 15.12
CA GLY A 28 -4.22 21.94 16.26
C GLY A 28 -3.64 20.54 16.06
N ALA A 29 -3.74 19.97 14.86
CA ALA A 29 -3.11 18.71 14.48
C ALA A 29 -2.03 18.92 13.40
N PHE A 30 -0.90 18.25 13.55
CA PHE A 30 0.17 18.27 12.53
C PHE A 30 -0.16 17.27 11.42
N SER A 31 -0.23 17.78 10.19
CA SER A 31 -0.35 16.96 8.98
C SER A 31 1.00 16.90 8.26
N PHE A 32 1.44 15.69 7.95
CA PHE A 32 2.72 15.44 7.28
C PHE A 32 2.50 14.97 5.85
N PHE A 33 3.28 15.51 4.91
CA PHE A 33 3.16 15.23 3.48
C PHE A 33 4.49 14.85 2.84
N CYS A 34 4.60 13.63 2.32
CA CYS A 34 5.85 13.16 1.71
C CYS A 34 6.21 13.86 0.39
N SER A 35 5.22 14.43 -0.31
CA SER A 35 5.40 15.06 -1.63
C SER A 35 4.38 16.18 -1.87
N GLN A 36 4.68 17.10 -2.80
CA GLN A 36 3.72 18.11 -3.26
C GLN A 36 2.42 17.51 -3.77
N ALA A 37 2.46 16.30 -4.34
CA ALA A 37 1.24 15.59 -4.75
C ALA A 37 0.34 15.26 -3.55
N CYS A 38 0.92 14.81 -2.42
CA CYS A 38 0.15 14.54 -1.20
C CYS A 38 -0.33 15.84 -0.53
N HIS A 39 0.50 16.88 -0.53
CA HIS A 39 0.11 18.20 -0.04
C HIS A 39 -1.07 18.77 -0.83
N GLY A 40 -1.02 18.72 -2.17
CA GLY A 40 -2.10 19.15 -3.05
C GLY A 40 -3.41 18.36 -2.86
N LYS A 41 -3.34 17.07 -2.54
CA LYS A 41 -4.52 16.26 -2.19
C LYS A 41 -5.18 16.70 -0.88
N SER A 42 -4.37 17.09 0.10
CA SER A 42 -4.87 17.65 1.36
C SER A 42 -5.55 19.00 1.15
N LEU A 43 -4.96 19.87 0.32
CA LEU A 43 -5.55 21.17 -0.05
C LEU A 43 -6.90 21.02 -0.76
N ARG A 44 -7.08 19.95 -1.55
CA ARG A 44 -8.35 19.62 -2.21
C ARG A 44 -9.38 18.94 -1.29
N GLY A 45 -9.01 18.61 -0.05
CA GLY A 45 -9.91 17.96 0.91
C GLY A 45 -10.13 16.45 0.66
N GLU A 46 -9.36 15.82 -0.21
CA GLU A 46 -9.50 14.40 -0.57
C GLU A 46 -9.03 13.43 0.53
N THR A 47 -8.43 13.95 1.60
CA THR A 47 -7.82 13.14 2.68
C THR A 47 -8.83 12.62 3.70
N THR A 48 -10.03 13.20 3.79
CA THR A 48 -11.07 12.83 4.77
C THR A 48 -12.15 11.93 4.18
N SER A 49 -12.38 11.97 2.86
CA SER A 49 -13.41 11.18 2.17
C SER A 49 -12.76 10.11 1.30
N GLY A 50 -12.54 8.91 1.83
CA GLY A 50 -11.97 7.82 1.02
C GLY A 50 -12.15 6.45 1.67
N VAL A 51 -12.23 5.42 0.82
CA VAL A 51 -12.22 4.01 1.24
C VAL A 51 -10.78 3.52 1.39
N VAL A 52 -10.60 2.45 2.16
CA VAL A 52 -9.29 1.82 2.34
C VAL A 52 -9.15 0.72 1.29
N CYS A 53 -8.01 0.68 0.61
CA CYS A 53 -7.68 -0.41 -0.30
C CYS A 53 -7.44 -1.70 0.48
N ASP A 54 -8.15 -2.78 0.15
CA ASP A 54 -8.01 -4.07 0.83
C ASP A 54 -6.65 -4.74 0.57
N ALA A 55 -5.98 -4.40 -0.54
CA ALA A 55 -4.68 -4.99 -0.89
C ALA A 55 -3.49 -4.30 -0.21
N CYS A 56 -3.50 -2.97 -0.10
CA CYS A 56 -2.34 -2.18 0.35
C CYS A 56 -2.61 -1.27 1.55
N GLY A 57 -3.85 -1.22 2.05
CA GLY A 57 -4.24 -0.39 3.21
C GLY A 57 -4.26 1.12 2.94
N LYS A 58 -3.99 1.56 1.71
CA LYS A 58 -3.98 2.98 1.36
C LYS A 58 -5.39 3.53 1.27
N ARG A 59 -5.63 4.71 1.84
CA ARG A 59 -6.89 5.45 1.67
C ARG A 59 -6.92 6.13 0.30
N PHE A 60 -8.02 5.95 -0.43
CA PHE A 60 -8.22 6.55 -1.74
C PHE A 60 -9.72 6.82 -1.99
N VAL A 61 -10.00 7.69 -2.95
CA VAL A 61 -11.37 7.99 -3.39
C VAL A 61 -11.73 7.07 -4.55
N VAL A 62 -12.90 6.42 -4.47
CA VAL A 62 -13.40 5.61 -5.59
C VAL A 62 -13.95 6.56 -6.65
N GLU A 63 -13.24 6.69 -7.76
CA GLU A 63 -13.66 7.46 -8.93
C GLU A 63 -14.00 6.57 -10.12
N LEU A 64 -13.44 5.35 -10.14
CA LEU A 64 -13.55 4.41 -11.25
C LEU A 64 -14.29 3.15 -10.81
N VAL A 65 -15.17 2.63 -11.67
CA VAL A 65 -15.88 1.37 -11.45
C VAL A 65 -14.90 0.20 -11.32
N SER A 66 -13.74 0.26 -12.00
CA SER A 66 -12.68 -0.75 -11.91
C SER A 66 -12.03 -0.85 -10.53
N GLN A 67 -12.19 0.15 -9.67
CA GLN A 67 -11.64 0.16 -8.31
C GLN A 67 -12.51 -0.65 -7.33
N VAL A 68 -13.70 -1.09 -7.74
CA VAL A 68 -14.58 -1.95 -6.95
C VAL A 68 -14.57 -3.36 -7.53
N VAL A 69 -14.02 -4.30 -6.79
CA VAL A 69 -13.87 -5.71 -7.19
C VAL A 69 -14.83 -6.55 -6.38
N ARG A 70 -15.67 -7.36 -7.04
CA ARG A 70 -16.55 -8.30 -6.34
C ARG A 70 -15.89 -9.67 -6.26
N VAL A 71 -15.66 -10.16 -5.04
CA VAL A 71 -15.13 -11.50 -4.76
C VAL A 71 -16.11 -12.22 -3.85
N ARG A 72 -16.58 -13.41 -4.25
CA ARG A 72 -17.49 -14.25 -3.45
C ARG A 72 -18.75 -13.54 -2.92
N GLY A 73 -19.19 -12.49 -3.63
CA GLY A 73 -20.35 -11.67 -3.25
C GLY A 73 -20.04 -10.44 -2.41
N GLU A 74 -18.80 -10.29 -1.91
CA GLU A 74 -18.35 -9.12 -1.16
C GLU A 74 -17.64 -8.10 -2.08
N ALA A 75 -17.82 -6.82 -1.78
CA ALA A 75 -17.18 -5.73 -2.52
C ALA A 75 -15.85 -5.36 -1.83
N HIS A 76 -14.76 -5.51 -2.56
CA HIS A 76 -13.42 -5.09 -2.18
C HIS A 76 -12.99 -3.86 -2.98
N TYR A 77 -12.16 -3.03 -2.37
CA TYR A 77 -11.68 -1.79 -2.94
C TYR A 77 -10.20 -1.89 -3.33
N ALA A 78 -9.88 -1.56 -4.57
CA ALA A 78 -8.53 -1.59 -5.13
C ALA A 78 -8.13 -0.21 -5.64
N CYS A 79 -7.04 0.36 -5.11
CA CYS A 79 -6.60 1.69 -5.53
C CYS A 79 -5.91 1.73 -6.91
N SER A 80 -5.53 0.58 -7.48
CA SER A 80 -4.82 0.45 -8.75
C SER A 80 -5.07 -0.91 -9.40
N ASP A 81 -4.77 -1.04 -10.69
CA ASP A 81 -4.89 -2.32 -11.41
C ASP A 81 -4.00 -3.43 -10.81
N GLY A 82 -2.83 -3.06 -10.26
CA GLY A 82 -1.97 -4.00 -9.55
C GLY A 82 -2.62 -4.55 -8.28
N CYS A 83 -3.21 -3.68 -7.44
CA CYS A 83 -3.94 -4.11 -6.25
C CYS A 83 -5.19 -4.92 -6.60
N ARG A 84 -5.85 -4.58 -7.71
CA ARG A 84 -6.99 -5.35 -8.22
C ARG A 84 -6.56 -6.76 -8.65
N ALA A 85 -5.46 -6.88 -9.40
CA ALA A 85 -4.92 -8.18 -9.79
C ALA A 85 -4.53 -9.03 -8.57
N GLN A 86 -3.96 -8.41 -7.53
CA GLN A 86 -3.66 -9.07 -6.27
C GLN A 86 -4.92 -9.63 -5.59
N ILE A 87 -5.98 -8.82 -5.42
CA ILE A 87 -7.25 -9.27 -4.82
C ILE A 87 -7.86 -10.44 -5.61
N HIS A 88 -7.80 -10.39 -6.94
CA HIS A 88 -8.24 -11.51 -7.79
C HIS A 88 -7.37 -12.76 -7.58
N ALA A 89 -6.05 -12.63 -7.48
CA ALA A 89 -5.14 -13.76 -7.24
C ALA A 89 -5.37 -14.40 -5.86
N GLU A 90 -5.55 -13.58 -4.82
CA GLU A 90 -5.88 -14.02 -3.46
C GLU A 90 -7.23 -14.75 -3.42
N SER A 91 -8.23 -14.24 -4.14
CA SER A 91 -9.55 -14.87 -4.24
C SER A 91 -9.54 -16.25 -4.90
N THR A 92 -8.62 -16.44 -5.86
CA THR A 92 -8.44 -17.67 -6.64
C THR A 92 -7.65 -18.73 -5.86
N GLY A 93 -7.13 -18.39 -4.67
CA GLY A 93 -6.52 -19.37 -3.77
C GLY A 93 -5.00 -19.30 -3.69
N ALA A 94 -4.38 -18.16 -3.99
CA ALA A 94 -3.00 -17.89 -3.57
C ALA A 94 -2.94 -17.68 -2.04
N ARG A 95 -3.25 -18.74 -1.28
CA ARG A 95 -2.94 -18.81 0.15
C ARG A 95 -1.42 -18.71 0.25
N LEU A 96 -0.94 -17.76 1.06
CA LEU A 96 0.47 -17.54 1.42
C LEU A 96 1.25 -18.84 1.77
N GLY A 97 0.56 -19.93 2.11
CA GLY A 97 1.15 -21.27 2.31
C GLY A 97 1.77 -21.93 1.07
N SER A 98 1.46 -21.48 -0.15
CA SER A 98 2.09 -22.02 -1.38
C SER A 98 3.47 -21.42 -1.66
N LEU A 99 3.77 -20.22 -1.16
CA LEU A 99 5.06 -19.57 -1.42
C LEU A 99 6.14 -20.03 -0.42
N TYR A 100 5.73 -20.57 0.73
CA TYR A 100 6.66 -21.17 1.71
C TYR A 100 7.01 -22.65 1.41
N THR A 101 6.31 -23.31 0.48
CA THR A 101 6.61 -24.70 0.09
C THR A 101 7.55 -24.82 -1.10
N SER A 102 8.12 -23.72 -1.57
CA SER A 102 9.28 -23.74 -2.47
C SER A 102 10.54 -23.40 -1.66
N ALA A 103 10.87 -24.28 -0.70
CA ALA A 103 12.24 -24.42 -0.27
C ALA A 103 13.07 -24.84 -1.50
N PRO A 104 14.23 -24.23 -1.79
CA PRO A 104 15.06 -24.65 -2.90
C PRO A 104 15.48 -26.10 -2.65
N ALA A 105 15.11 -26.99 -3.56
CA ALA A 105 15.65 -28.33 -3.61
C ALA A 105 17.16 -28.21 -3.83
N HIS A 106 17.94 -28.34 -2.75
CA HIS A 106 19.37 -28.57 -2.85
C HIS A 106 19.59 -29.82 -3.73
N PRO A 107 20.39 -29.76 -4.80
CA PRO A 107 20.76 -30.95 -5.53
C PRO A 107 21.59 -31.85 -4.59
N ALA A 108 21.16 -33.11 -4.48
CA ALA A 108 21.84 -34.12 -3.66
C ALA A 108 23.31 -34.30 -4.09
N PRO A 109 24.25 -34.52 -3.16
CA PRO A 109 25.64 -34.80 -3.52
C PRO A 109 25.75 -36.16 -4.22
N ALA A 110 26.42 -36.17 -5.38
CA ALA A 110 26.68 -37.36 -6.16
C ALA A 110 27.50 -38.40 -5.35
N PRO A 111 27.23 -39.71 -5.50
CA PRO A 111 28.01 -40.73 -4.80
C PRO A 111 29.44 -40.80 -5.38
N ALA A 112 30.43 -40.68 -4.51
CA ALA A 112 31.83 -40.94 -4.82
C ALA A 112 32.00 -42.42 -5.20
N ARG A 113 32.53 -42.68 -6.39
CA ARG A 113 33.00 -44.02 -6.78
C ARG A 113 34.44 -44.19 -6.31
N ALA A 114 34.69 -45.28 -5.58
CA ALA A 114 36.01 -45.80 -5.25
C ALA A 114 36.70 -46.41 -6.48
#